data_AF-A0A954FR12-F1
#
_entry.id   AF-A0A954FR12-F1
#
_cell.length_a   1.000
_cell.length_b   1.000
_cell.length_c   1.000
_cell.angle_alpha   90.00
_cell.angle_beta   90.00
_cell.angle_gamma   90.00
#
_symmetry.space_group_name_H-M   'P 1'
#
loop_
_entity.id
_entity.type
_entity.pdbx_description
1 polymer ?
#
loop_
_entity_poly.entity_id
_entity_poly.type
_entity_poly.pdbx_seq_one_letter_code
_entity_poly.pdbx_strand_id
1 'polypeptide(L)'
;MATLSSVSRCTLLLAFVALVPGSLQAVDEIVLTAEDGKTAQIVASMVSSRHINHPEIDDSLSERLLKRYLEIWDPQKLYFLKSDIDEFSREKTSLDDKILKGDVQFAAGVFNRFRARMDVRAAKLDPLIDMEYDFTVEEEMVRDAKEIPWAANEEELDERWRKRIKFDLLMLKMDDIDLTEARKRLHKRYHTNQVFLDQTEAHEVLELYLSSMTHCLDPHSTYMSPQTLEDFRIDMELKLDGIGARLKYDDGYTVVEEVIEGGAASLDGRLKKGDKIIGVSFDASDNFVDVVEMKLTKVVEMIRGKKGTKVKLKVLVPKEENEEESAGHERRTKIYELTRTEVKITEDEVKGKILESSEWIDGRKAKVGILRIPAFYRDFRGASQGGNFKSTARDVKVVLEEFNKQDVQVLIVDLRWNGGGALQEAIEVS
;
A
#
# COMPACT_ATOMS: atom_id res chain seq x y z
N MET A 1 28.67 -67.52 -56.16
CA MET A 1 29.00 -66.15 -56.55
C MET A 1 27.71 -65.34 -56.60
N ALA A 2 27.78 -64.11 -56.08
CA ALA A 2 26.77 -63.05 -56.13
C ALA A 2 25.45 -63.27 -55.36
N THR A 3 25.34 -62.44 -54.32
CA THR A 3 24.38 -62.34 -53.23
C THR A 3 22.99 -61.84 -53.65
N LEU A 4 21.99 -62.39 -52.97
CA LEU A 4 20.57 -62.03 -53.00
C LEU A 4 20.25 -60.76 -52.19
N SER A 5 19.43 -59.91 -52.81
CA SER A 5 18.23 -59.22 -52.29
C SER A 5 18.27 -58.35 -51.01
N SER A 6 17.97 -57.07 -51.24
CA SER A 6 17.01 -56.20 -50.53
C SER A 6 16.85 -56.32 -49.01
N VAL A 7 17.03 -55.20 -48.29
CA VAL A 7 15.97 -54.51 -47.53
C VAL A 7 16.45 -53.07 -47.30
N SER A 8 15.71 -52.10 -47.83
CA SER A 8 15.88 -50.69 -47.50
C SER A 8 15.33 -50.45 -46.09
N ARG A 9 16.21 -50.21 -45.11
CA ARG A 9 15.81 -49.83 -43.75
C ARG A 9 15.38 -48.37 -43.75
N CYS A 10 14.08 -48.14 -43.68
CA CYS A 10 13.49 -46.85 -43.37
C CYS A 10 13.68 -46.61 -41.87
N THR A 11 14.67 -45.81 -41.51
CA THR A 11 14.92 -45.42 -40.11
C THR A 11 13.98 -44.28 -39.76
N LEU A 12 12.86 -44.59 -39.11
CA LEU A 12 11.99 -43.62 -38.45
C LEU A 12 12.78 -42.98 -37.29
N LEU A 13 13.28 -41.75 -37.49
CA LEU A 13 13.72 -40.90 -36.40
C LEU A 13 12.46 -40.43 -35.64
N LEU A 14 12.16 -41.09 -34.53
CA LEU A 14 11.28 -40.56 -33.51
C LEU A 14 11.99 -39.39 -32.84
N ALA A 15 11.65 -38.16 -33.26
CA ALA A 15 12.03 -36.96 -32.54
C ALA A 15 11.25 -36.92 -31.22
N PHE A 16 11.93 -37.26 -30.13
CA PHE A 16 11.42 -37.02 -28.78
C PHE A 16 11.44 -35.49 -28.56
N VAL A 17 10.30 -34.84 -28.80
CA VAL A 17 10.08 -33.47 -28.34
C VAL A 17 9.93 -33.57 -26.82
N ALA A 18 11.03 -33.36 -26.10
CA ALA A 18 10.96 -33.08 -24.68
C ALA A 18 10.16 -31.78 -24.52
N LEU A 19 8.90 -31.89 -24.11
CA LEU A 19 8.20 -30.77 -23.50
C LEU A 19 9.03 -30.38 -22.27
N VAL A 20 9.80 -29.30 -22.41
CA VAL A 20 10.35 -28.59 -21.27
C VAL A 20 9.14 -28.04 -20.53
N PRO A 21 8.84 -28.52 -19.29
CA PRO A 21 7.84 -27.85 -18.47
C PRO A 21 8.30 -26.40 -18.33
N GLY A 22 7.40 -25.45 -18.60
CA GLY A 22 7.68 -24.04 -18.45
C GLY A 22 8.36 -23.81 -17.11
N SER A 23 9.56 -23.23 -17.16
CA SER A 23 10.25 -22.77 -15.96
C SER A 23 9.30 -21.82 -15.26
N LEU A 24 8.76 -22.23 -14.11
CA LEU A 24 8.45 -21.31 -13.03
C LEU A 24 9.70 -20.43 -12.90
N GLN A 25 9.63 -19.17 -13.31
CA GLN A 25 10.70 -18.25 -12.98
C GLN A 25 10.75 -18.22 -11.46
N ALA A 26 11.82 -18.77 -10.89
CA ALA A 26 12.11 -18.57 -9.47
C ALA A 26 12.17 -17.06 -9.29
N VAL A 27 11.22 -16.50 -8.56
CA VAL A 27 11.26 -15.07 -8.25
C VAL A 27 12.44 -14.85 -7.32
N ASP A 28 13.29 -13.89 -7.66
CA ASP A 28 14.50 -13.62 -6.91
C ASP A 28 14.18 -13.39 -5.42
N GLU A 29 14.95 -14.03 -4.54
CA GLU A 29 14.87 -13.81 -3.10
C GLU A 29 15.22 -12.35 -2.78
N ILE A 30 14.52 -11.75 -1.81
CA ILE A 30 14.91 -10.43 -1.32
C ILE A 30 16.27 -10.56 -0.63
N VAL A 31 17.20 -9.71 -1.04
CA VAL A 31 18.51 -9.55 -0.41
C VAL A 31 18.71 -8.08 -0.10
N LEU A 32 19.06 -7.78 1.15
CA LEU A 32 19.40 -6.42 1.57
C LEU A 32 20.87 -6.14 1.25
N THR A 33 21.16 -4.92 0.81
CA THR A 33 22.47 -4.49 0.34
C THR A 33 23.36 -3.99 1.48
N ALA A 34 24.63 -3.76 1.18
CA ALA A 34 25.53 -3.09 2.13
C ALA A 34 25.14 -1.62 2.40
N GLU A 35 24.40 -0.98 1.49
CA GLU A 35 23.87 0.38 1.70
C GLU A 35 22.70 0.37 2.71
N ASP A 36 21.85 -0.65 2.66
CA ASP A 36 20.80 -0.88 3.65
C ASP A 36 21.40 -1.10 5.05
N GLY A 37 22.49 -1.87 5.12
CA GLY A 37 23.28 -2.05 6.35
C GLY A 37 23.81 -0.73 6.93
N LYS A 38 24.38 0.14 6.09
CA LYS A 38 24.81 1.48 6.53
C LYS A 38 23.64 2.32 7.03
N THR A 39 22.48 2.24 6.36
CA THR A 39 21.27 2.93 6.78
C THR A 39 20.84 2.48 8.18
N ALA A 40 20.84 1.17 8.44
CA ALA A 40 20.54 0.63 9.76
C ALA A 40 21.49 1.14 10.86
N GLN A 41 22.80 1.23 10.57
CA GLN A 41 23.78 1.79 11.50
C GLN A 41 23.52 3.27 11.80
N ILE A 42 23.15 4.06 10.79
CA ILE A 42 22.79 5.47 10.98
C ILE A 42 21.55 5.58 11.86
N VAL A 43 20.52 4.78 11.61
CA VAL A 43 19.30 4.77 12.43
C VAL A 43 19.61 4.38 13.88
N ALA A 44 20.39 3.32 14.11
CA ALA A 44 20.82 2.90 15.43
C ALA A 44 21.59 4.02 16.18
N SER A 45 22.52 4.69 15.49
CA SER A 45 23.25 5.82 16.04
C SER A 45 22.32 7.00 16.40
N MET A 46 21.33 7.29 15.55
CA MET A 46 20.33 8.33 15.82
C MET A 46 19.45 7.98 17.02
N VAL A 47 19.05 6.72 17.17
CA VAL A 47 18.29 6.24 18.32
C VAL A 47 19.05 6.54 19.62
N SER A 48 20.30 6.11 19.74
CA SER A 48 21.05 6.32 20.98
C SER A 48 21.38 7.79 21.24
N SER A 49 21.65 8.58 20.20
CA SER A 49 22.12 9.97 20.35
C SER A 49 21.04 11.05 20.34
N ARG A 50 19.86 10.80 19.76
CA ARG A 50 18.83 11.83 19.53
C ARG A 50 17.45 11.49 20.10
N HIS A 51 17.18 10.23 20.40
CA HIS A 51 15.91 9.86 21.00
C HIS A 51 15.82 10.44 22.41
N ILE A 52 14.66 10.97 22.80
CA ILE A 52 14.47 11.68 24.08
C ILE A 52 14.86 10.83 25.30
N ASN A 53 14.61 9.51 25.22
CA ASN A 53 14.92 8.56 26.29
C ASN A 53 16.35 7.99 26.22
N HIS A 54 17.15 8.34 25.20
CA HIS A 54 18.50 7.79 24.94
C HIS A 54 18.62 6.27 25.22
N PRO A 55 17.77 5.43 24.60
CA PRO A 55 17.73 4.02 24.91
C PRO A 55 19.00 3.31 24.46
N GLU A 56 19.41 2.31 25.23
CA GLU A 56 20.44 1.37 24.83
C GLU A 56 19.88 0.42 23.76
N ILE A 57 20.75 0.00 22.84
CA ILE A 57 20.44 -1.01 21.83
C ILE A 57 21.07 -2.30 22.35
N ASP A 58 20.26 -3.08 23.06
CA ASP A 58 20.67 -4.23 23.87
C ASP A 58 19.83 -5.49 23.57
N ASP A 59 20.16 -6.60 24.24
CA ASP A 59 19.43 -7.87 24.15
C ASP A 59 17.92 -7.71 24.41
N SER A 60 17.52 -6.79 25.31
CA SER A 60 16.10 -6.53 25.61
C SER A 60 15.36 -5.89 24.44
N LEU A 61 16.00 -4.95 23.75
CA LEU A 61 15.50 -4.40 22.49
C LEU A 61 15.44 -5.49 21.41
N SER A 62 16.49 -6.31 21.32
CA SER A 62 16.63 -7.44 20.39
C SER A 62 15.44 -8.41 20.47
N GLU A 63 15.07 -8.83 21.68
CA GLU A 63 13.94 -9.75 21.90
C GLU A 63 12.59 -9.13 21.52
N ARG A 64 12.40 -7.84 21.82
CA ARG A 64 11.18 -7.11 21.46
C ARG A 64 11.09 -6.87 19.95
N LEU A 65 12.20 -6.55 19.30
CA LEU A 65 12.31 -6.40 17.86
C LEU A 65 11.95 -7.71 17.15
N LEU A 66 12.56 -8.83 17.55
CA LEU A 66 12.27 -10.14 16.98
C LEU A 66 10.76 -10.44 17.04
N LYS A 67 10.16 -10.29 18.22
CA LYS A 67 8.73 -10.53 18.40
C LYS A 67 7.88 -9.61 17.50
N ARG A 68 8.13 -8.30 17.54
CA ARG A 68 7.36 -7.31 16.78
C ARG A 68 7.48 -7.54 15.27
N TYR A 69 8.67 -7.84 14.78
CA TYR A 69 8.90 -8.03 13.36
C TYR A 69 8.21 -9.29 12.83
N LEU A 70 8.24 -10.40 13.58
CA LEU A 70 7.49 -11.61 13.24
C LEU A 70 5.97 -11.38 13.25
N GLU A 71 5.47 -10.63 14.24
CA GLU A 71 4.05 -10.28 14.36
C GLU A 71 3.57 -9.29 13.28
N ILE A 72 4.47 -8.48 12.69
CA ILE A 72 4.11 -7.59 11.58
C ILE A 72 3.86 -8.37 10.30
N TRP A 73 4.68 -9.40 10.02
CA TRP A 73 4.49 -10.26 8.86
C TRP A 73 3.31 -11.20 9.03
N ASP A 74 3.14 -11.81 10.21
CA ASP A 74 2.07 -12.77 10.48
C ASP A 74 1.27 -12.46 11.76
N PRO A 75 0.48 -11.36 11.77
CA PRO A 75 -0.22 -10.90 12.97
C PRO A 75 -1.31 -11.88 13.44
N GLN A 76 -1.85 -12.69 12.55
CA GLN A 76 -2.89 -13.68 12.85
C GLN A 76 -2.34 -15.11 12.96
N LYS A 77 -1.01 -15.27 12.87
CA LYS A 77 -0.30 -16.55 12.95
C LYS A 77 -0.84 -17.57 11.95
N LEU A 78 -1.14 -17.14 10.73
CA LEU A 78 -1.74 -17.96 9.68
C LEU A 78 -0.70 -18.66 8.80
N TYR A 79 0.56 -18.28 8.86
CA TYR A 79 1.57 -18.71 7.89
C TYR A 79 2.77 -19.37 8.54
N PHE A 80 3.36 -18.77 9.57
CA PHE A 80 4.52 -19.36 10.22
C PHE A 80 4.16 -20.58 11.06
N LEU A 81 5.02 -21.60 10.98
CA LEU A 81 5.03 -22.69 11.93
C LEU A 81 5.86 -22.32 13.16
N LYS A 82 5.56 -22.95 14.28
CA LYS A 82 6.36 -22.86 15.50
C LYS A 82 7.84 -23.18 15.24
N SER A 83 8.14 -24.13 14.35
CA SER A 83 9.51 -24.45 13.95
C SER A 83 10.24 -23.27 13.29
N ASP A 84 9.54 -22.44 12.51
CA ASP A 84 10.11 -21.22 11.91
C ASP A 84 10.45 -20.22 13.02
N ILE A 85 9.51 -20.02 13.96
CA ILE A 85 9.68 -19.11 15.10
C ILE A 85 10.83 -19.57 16.00
N ASP A 86 10.93 -20.87 16.28
CA ASP A 86 12.00 -21.46 17.09
C ASP A 86 13.37 -21.31 16.41
N GLU A 87 13.43 -21.37 15.07
CA GLU A 87 14.63 -21.10 14.28
C GLU A 87 15.06 -19.62 14.39
N PHE A 88 14.13 -18.69 14.15
CA PHE A 88 14.41 -17.24 14.28
C PHE A 88 14.79 -16.86 15.70
N SER A 89 14.17 -17.48 16.71
CA SER A 89 14.44 -17.21 18.13
C SER A 89 15.87 -17.52 18.57
N ARG A 90 16.67 -18.23 17.76
CA ARG A 90 18.11 -18.42 18.02
C ARG A 90 18.90 -17.12 17.98
N GLU A 91 18.40 -16.10 17.29
CA GLU A 91 19.02 -14.79 17.16
C GLU A 91 18.40 -13.74 18.08
N LYS A 92 17.51 -14.13 19.01
CA LYS A 92 16.71 -13.21 19.83
C LYS A 92 17.50 -12.20 20.68
N THR A 93 18.78 -12.46 20.94
CA THR A 93 19.68 -11.60 21.71
C THR A 93 20.89 -11.12 20.89
N SER A 94 20.80 -11.12 19.56
CA SER A 94 21.91 -10.69 18.69
C SER A 94 21.50 -9.79 17.53
N LEU A 95 20.22 -9.47 17.38
CA LEU A 95 19.72 -8.55 16.33
C LEU A 95 20.24 -7.13 16.54
N ASP A 96 20.33 -6.67 17.78
CA ASP A 96 20.94 -5.42 18.22
C ASP A 96 22.40 -5.30 17.74
N ASP A 97 23.22 -6.29 18.09
CA ASP A 97 24.61 -6.44 17.66
C ASP A 97 24.75 -6.42 16.13
N LYS A 98 23.86 -7.13 15.43
CA LYS A 98 23.84 -7.21 13.97
C LYS A 98 23.51 -5.86 13.35
N ILE A 99 22.48 -5.17 13.83
CA ILE A 99 22.11 -3.83 13.37
C ILE A 99 23.27 -2.84 13.56
N LEU A 100 23.94 -2.86 14.71
CA LEU A 100 25.11 -2.02 14.99
C LEU A 100 26.28 -2.30 14.02
N LYS A 101 26.42 -3.55 13.56
CA LYS A 101 27.40 -3.96 12.54
C LYS A 101 26.91 -3.76 11.09
N GLY A 102 25.67 -3.34 10.90
CA GLY A 102 25.05 -3.18 9.59
C GLY A 102 24.61 -4.50 8.94
N ASP A 103 24.52 -5.59 9.70
CA ASP A 103 23.89 -6.83 9.25
C ASP A 103 22.38 -6.75 9.46
N VAL A 104 21.64 -6.64 8.36
CA VAL A 104 20.17 -6.62 8.34
C VAL A 104 19.58 -7.86 7.67
N GLN A 105 20.39 -8.90 7.38
CA GLN A 105 19.92 -10.06 6.61
C GLN A 105 18.84 -10.87 7.33
N PHE A 106 18.73 -10.77 8.65
CA PHE A 106 17.62 -11.34 9.40
C PHE A 106 16.26 -10.87 8.86
N ALA A 107 16.15 -9.60 8.47
CA ALA A 107 14.92 -9.03 7.92
C ALA A 107 14.50 -9.72 6.62
N ALA A 108 15.44 -9.82 5.67
CA ALA A 108 15.24 -10.54 4.41
C ALA A 108 14.90 -12.02 4.63
N GLY A 109 15.61 -12.70 5.53
CA GLY A 109 15.41 -14.12 5.82
C GLY A 109 14.00 -14.43 6.33
N VAL A 110 13.48 -13.61 7.26
CA VAL A 110 12.10 -13.74 7.77
C VAL A 110 11.08 -13.49 6.67
N PHE A 111 11.26 -12.44 5.85
CA PHE A 111 10.36 -12.14 4.74
C PHE A 111 10.35 -13.27 3.70
N ASN A 112 11.51 -13.78 3.30
CA ASN A 112 11.60 -14.87 2.32
C ASN A 112 10.95 -16.16 2.87
N ARG A 113 11.09 -16.46 4.17
CA ARG A 113 10.36 -17.58 4.81
C ARG A 113 8.85 -17.32 4.79
N PHE A 114 8.41 -16.10 5.11
CA PHE A 114 6.99 -15.74 5.09
C PHE A 114 6.39 -15.92 3.69
N ARG A 115 7.08 -15.43 2.67
CA ARG A 115 6.69 -15.61 1.27
C ARG A 115 6.57 -17.08 0.89
N ALA A 116 7.57 -17.90 1.22
CA ALA A 116 7.52 -19.34 0.95
C ALA A 116 6.33 -20.03 1.64
N ARG A 117 6.00 -19.64 2.88
CA ARG A 117 4.80 -20.15 3.59
C ARG A 117 3.50 -19.71 2.91
N MET A 118 3.46 -18.47 2.41
CA MET A 118 2.34 -17.95 1.66
C MET A 118 2.14 -18.68 0.32
N ASP A 119 3.21 -19.02 -0.39
CA ASP A 119 3.13 -19.78 -1.65
C ASP A 119 2.59 -21.20 -1.42
N VAL A 120 3.07 -21.87 -0.37
CA VAL A 120 2.53 -23.18 0.06
C VAL A 120 1.05 -23.07 0.41
N ARG A 121 0.65 -21.97 1.08
CA ARG A 121 -0.75 -21.72 1.43
C ARG A 121 -1.61 -21.45 0.19
N ALA A 122 -1.14 -20.61 -0.74
CA ALA A 122 -1.87 -20.21 -1.94
C ALA A 122 -2.34 -21.43 -2.75
N ALA A 123 -1.48 -22.43 -2.91
CA ALA A 123 -1.81 -23.68 -3.59
C ALA A 123 -2.98 -24.47 -2.96
N LYS A 124 -3.32 -24.19 -1.70
CA LYS A 124 -4.43 -24.82 -0.96
C LYS A 124 -5.67 -23.94 -0.85
N LEU A 125 -5.62 -22.66 -1.24
CA LEU A 125 -6.70 -21.71 -0.96
C LEU A 125 -7.94 -21.95 -1.82
N ASP A 126 -7.79 -22.15 -3.14
CA ASP A 126 -8.95 -22.30 -4.02
C ASP A 126 -9.87 -23.46 -3.60
N PRO A 127 -9.35 -24.68 -3.32
CA PRO A 127 -10.19 -25.77 -2.83
C PRO A 127 -10.85 -25.48 -1.48
N LEU A 128 -10.16 -24.76 -0.58
CA LEU A 128 -10.74 -24.37 0.71
C LEU A 128 -11.84 -23.32 0.55
N ILE A 129 -11.69 -22.40 -0.41
CA ILE A 129 -12.68 -21.38 -0.74
C ILE A 129 -13.90 -22.01 -1.39
N ASP A 130 -13.74 -23.05 -2.22
CA ASP A 130 -14.84 -23.71 -2.93
C ASP A 130 -15.51 -24.84 -2.13
N MET A 131 -14.93 -25.23 -1.00
CA MET A 131 -15.49 -26.25 -0.11
C MET A 131 -16.90 -25.87 0.37
N GLU A 132 -17.80 -26.85 0.43
CA GLU A 132 -19.13 -26.70 1.02
C GLU A 132 -19.03 -26.65 2.55
N TYR A 133 -19.44 -25.53 3.14
CA TYR A 133 -19.40 -25.30 4.58
C TYR A 133 -20.79 -25.44 5.20
N ASP A 134 -20.89 -26.28 6.22
CA ASP A 134 -22.09 -26.38 7.06
C ASP A 134 -22.04 -25.32 8.18
N PHE A 135 -22.82 -24.25 8.01
CA PHE A 135 -22.92 -23.15 9.00
C PHE A 135 -23.81 -23.49 10.21
N THR A 136 -24.39 -24.69 10.28
CA THR A 136 -25.18 -25.14 11.43
C THR A 136 -24.33 -25.81 12.52
N VAL A 137 -23.09 -26.18 12.21
CA VAL A 137 -22.14 -26.76 13.16
C VAL A 137 -21.61 -25.68 14.10
N GLU A 138 -21.71 -25.92 15.41
CA GLU A 138 -21.12 -25.08 16.45
C GLU A 138 -19.60 -25.20 16.43
N GLU A 139 -18.92 -24.10 16.09
CA GLU A 139 -17.47 -24.03 16.05
C GLU A 139 -17.00 -22.67 16.57
N GLU A 140 -15.80 -22.64 17.16
CA GLU A 140 -15.19 -21.41 17.69
C GLU A 140 -13.85 -21.12 17.01
N MET A 141 -13.54 -19.82 16.91
CA MET A 141 -12.27 -19.29 16.39
C MET A 141 -11.80 -18.14 17.27
N VAL A 142 -10.58 -18.26 17.81
CA VAL A 142 -9.92 -17.18 18.56
C VAL A 142 -9.58 -16.04 17.58
N ARG A 143 -10.03 -14.82 17.91
CA ARG A 143 -9.79 -13.62 17.08
C ARG A 143 -8.69 -12.72 17.61
N ASP A 144 -8.42 -12.77 18.91
CA ASP A 144 -7.34 -11.99 19.50
C ASP A 144 -5.99 -12.60 19.10
N ALA A 145 -5.24 -11.87 18.28
CA ALA A 145 -3.90 -12.22 17.83
C ALA A 145 -2.98 -12.64 18.97
N LYS A 146 -3.11 -12.04 20.16
CA LYS A 146 -2.25 -12.29 21.31
C LYS A 146 -2.49 -13.67 21.93
N GLU A 147 -3.73 -14.17 21.84
CA GLU A 147 -4.16 -15.44 22.43
C GLU A 147 -3.95 -16.63 21.48
N ILE A 148 -3.65 -16.38 20.19
CA ILE A 148 -3.40 -17.43 19.22
C ILE A 148 -1.98 -17.99 19.42
N PRO A 149 -1.77 -19.30 19.60
CA PRO A 149 -0.43 -19.90 19.58
C PRO A 149 0.06 -20.11 18.14
N TRP A 150 1.39 -20.04 17.95
CA TRP A 150 2.01 -20.48 16.68
C TRP A 150 1.69 -21.95 16.42
N ALA A 151 1.30 -22.27 15.18
CA ALA A 151 0.89 -23.62 14.83
C ALA A 151 2.07 -24.60 14.92
N ALA A 152 1.89 -25.75 15.55
CA ALA A 152 2.95 -26.74 15.69
C ALA A 152 3.31 -27.42 14.36
N ASN A 153 2.34 -27.54 13.46
CA ASN A 153 2.48 -28.25 12.18
C ASN A 153 1.49 -27.71 11.13
N GLU A 154 1.60 -28.23 9.91
CA GLU A 154 0.75 -27.83 8.78
C GLU A 154 -0.73 -28.18 8.98
N GLU A 155 -1.06 -29.26 9.70
CA GLU A 155 -2.46 -29.66 9.95
C GLU A 155 -3.18 -28.62 10.82
N GLU A 156 -2.50 -28.08 11.85
CA GLU A 156 -3.03 -26.98 12.67
C GLU A 156 -3.24 -25.70 11.85
N LEU A 157 -2.34 -25.38 10.91
CA LEU A 157 -2.52 -24.25 10.01
C LEU A 157 -3.68 -24.49 9.03
N ASP A 158 -3.78 -25.70 8.47
CA ASP A 158 -4.86 -26.06 7.54
C ASP A 158 -6.23 -25.96 8.21
N GLU A 159 -6.37 -26.43 9.45
CA GLU A 159 -7.60 -26.26 10.22
C GLU A 159 -7.88 -24.79 10.55
N ARG A 160 -6.85 -24.02 10.89
CA ARG A 160 -6.97 -22.58 11.15
C ARG A 160 -7.47 -21.83 9.92
N TRP A 161 -6.94 -22.16 8.73
CA TRP A 161 -7.38 -21.58 7.46
C TRP A 161 -8.78 -22.00 7.07
N ARG A 162 -9.16 -23.27 7.28
CA ARG A 162 -10.54 -23.74 7.09
C ARG A 162 -11.50 -22.90 7.93
N LYS A 163 -11.23 -22.74 9.23
CA LYS A 163 -12.05 -21.90 10.12
C LYS A 163 -12.08 -20.44 9.68
N ARG A 164 -10.95 -19.88 9.26
CA ARG A 164 -10.85 -18.51 8.76
C ARG A 164 -11.70 -18.29 7.51
N ILE A 165 -11.60 -19.18 6.52
CA ILE A 165 -12.38 -19.08 5.28
C ILE A 165 -13.87 -19.29 5.56
N LYS A 166 -14.23 -20.28 6.41
CA LYS A 166 -15.61 -20.46 6.87
C LYS A 166 -16.17 -19.18 7.52
N PHE A 167 -15.38 -18.57 8.40
CA PHE A 167 -15.76 -17.31 9.06
C PHE A 167 -15.92 -16.17 8.05
N ASP A 168 -15.00 -16.02 7.10
CA ASP A 168 -15.08 -14.97 6.09
C ASP A 168 -16.30 -15.15 5.17
N LEU A 169 -16.64 -16.38 4.79
CA LEU A 169 -17.89 -16.70 4.07
C LEU A 169 -19.13 -16.42 4.91
N LEU A 170 -19.10 -16.76 6.20
CA LEU A 170 -20.21 -16.49 7.13
C LEU A 170 -20.46 -14.98 7.26
N MET A 171 -19.40 -14.18 7.39
CA MET A 171 -19.52 -12.71 7.46
C MET A 171 -20.16 -12.15 6.18
N LEU A 172 -19.70 -12.58 5.00
CA LEU A 172 -20.29 -12.14 3.74
C LEU A 172 -21.76 -12.58 3.61
N LYS A 173 -22.09 -13.80 4.07
CA LYS A 173 -23.47 -14.28 4.12
C LYS A 173 -24.35 -13.47 5.07
N MET A 174 -23.81 -13.02 6.20
CA MET A 174 -24.51 -12.13 7.14
C MET A 174 -24.75 -10.73 6.55
N ASP A 175 -23.91 -10.31 5.60
CA ASP A 175 -24.08 -9.09 4.81
C ASP A 175 -25.00 -9.31 3.57
N ASP A 176 -25.82 -10.36 3.58
CA ASP A 176 -26.76 -10.74 2.51
C ASP A 176 -26.11 -10.99 1.12
N ILE A 177 -24.83 -11.36 1.09
CA ILE A 177 -24.12 -11.72 -0.15
C ILE A 177 -24.30 -13.22 -0.40
N ASP A 178 -24.75 -13.59 -1.61
CA ASP A 178 -24.85 -14.99 -2.03
C ASP A 178 -23.49 -15.69 -1.97
N LEU A 179 -23.48 -16.97 -1.59
CA LEU A 179 -22.23 -17.73 -1.42
C LEU A 179 -21.40 -17.80 -2.71
N THR A 180 -22.03 -17.82 -3.88
CA THR A 180 -21.31 -17.82 -5.17
C THR A 180 -20.50 -16.54 -5.34
N GLU A 181 -21.12 -15.40 -5.06
CA GLU A 181 -20.46 -14.10 -5.12
C GLU A 181 -19.45 -13.93 -3.98
N ALA A 182 -19.75 -14.45 -2.79
CA ALA A 182 -18.82 -14.45 -1.66
C ALA A 182 -17.53 -15.20 -1.99
N ARG A 183 -17.63 -16.42 -2.55
CA ARG A 183 -16.46 -17.21 -3.00
C ARG A 183 -15.65 -16.46 -4.05
N LYS A 184 -16.30 -15.84 -5.05
CA LYS A 184 -15.62 -15.02 -6.06
C LYS A 184 -14.83 -13.86 -5.43
N ARG A 185 -15.40 -13.17 -4.45
CA ARG A 185 -14.71 -12.10 -3.69
C ARG A 185 -13.53 -12.65 -2.90
N LEU A 186 -13.66 -13.82 -2.30
CA LEU A 186 -12.57 -14.46 -1.54
C LEU A 186 -11.41 -14.86 -2.45
N HIS A 187 -11.67 -15.56 -3.56
CA HIS A 187 -10.66 -15.93 -4.56
C HIS A 187 -9.84 -14.71 -4.97
N LYS A 188 -10.53 -13.65 -5.36
CA LYS A 188 -9.92 -12.38 -5.76
C LYS A 188 -9.10 -11.73 -4.64
N ARG A 189 -9.63 -11.67 -3.42
CA ARG A 189 -8.94 -11.08 -2.26
C ARG A 189 -7.61 -11.80 -1.98
N TYR A 190 -7.63 -13.13 -1.95
CA TYR A 190 -6.44 -13.90 -1.64
C TYR A 190 -5.42 -13.90 -2.79
N HIS A 191 -5.87 -13.96 -4.04
CA HIS A 191 -5.02 -13.76 -5.22
C HIS A 191 -4.33 -12.39 -5.18
N THR A 192 -5.09 -11.30 -4.96
CA THR A 192 -4.52 -9.95 -4.84
C THR A 192 -3.49 -9.88 -3.72
N ASN A 193 -3.75 -10.49 -2.55
CA ASN A 193 -2.79 -10.51 -1.46
C ASN A 193 -1.49 -11.23 -1.86
N GLN A 194 -1.56 -12.34 -2.60
CA GLN A 194 -0.39 -13.05 -3.11
C GLN A 194 0.41 -12.19 -4.09
N VAL A 195 -0.26 -11.65 -5.10
CA VAL A 195 0.35 -10.77 -6.10
C VAL A 195 1.03 -9.58 -5.45
N PHE A 196 0.41 -8.98 -4.43
CA PHE A 196 1.02 -7.88 -3.69
C PHE A 196 2.21 -8.36 -2.85
N LEU A 197 2.14 -9.51 -2.19
CA LEU A 197 3.31 -10.01 -1.45
C LEU A 197 4.50 -10.23 -2.40
N ASP A 198 4.27 -10.80 -3.57
CA ASP A 198 5.29 -11.07 -4.59
C ASP A 198 5.94 -9.81 -5.16
N GLN A 199 5.24 -8.69 -5.14
CA GLN A 199 5.73 -7.39 -5.60
C GLN A 199 6.42 -6.58 -4.50
N THR A 200 6.58 -7.13 -3.30
CA THR A 200 7.26 -6.45 -2.18
C THR A 200 8.75 -6.29 -2.47
N GLU A 201 9.28 -5.10 -2.20
CA GLU A 201 10.66 -4.73 -2.51
C GLU A 201 11.56 -4.68 -1.28
N ALA A 202 12.87 -4.71 -1.51
CA ALA A 202 13.89 -4.74 -0.45
C ALA A 202 13.76 -3.55 0.52
N HIS A 203 13.46 -2.36 -0.01
CA HIS A 203 13.32 -1.16 0.81
C HIS A 203 12.07 -1.23 1.72
N GLU A 204 10.98 -1.88 1.29
CA GLU A 204 9.78 -2.10 2.13
C GLU A 204 10.12 -3.04 3.29
N VAL A 205 10.88 -4.11 3.02
CA VAL A 205 11.34 -5.08 4.04
C VAL A 205 12.25 -4.40 5.07
N LEU A 206 13.20 -3.59 4.61
CA LEU A 206 14.07 -2.79 5.48
C LEU A 206 13.26 -1.78 6.30
N GLU A 207 12.31 -1.09 5.66
CA GLU A 207 11.49 -0.09 6.33
C GLU A 207 10.67 -0.70 7.46
N LEU A 208 10.01 -1.84 7.22
CA LEU A 208 9.27 -2.56 8.25
C LEU A 208 10.20 -3.02 9.39
N TYR A 209 11.41 -3.46 9.08
CA TYR A 209 12.37 -3.92 10.10
C TYR A 209 12.89 -2.77 10.98
N LEU A 210 13.35 -1.67 10.37
CA LEU A 210 13.84 -0.51 11.12
C LEU A 210 12.71 0.21 11.86
N SER A 211 11.50 0.25 11.29
CA SER A 211 10.32 0.78 11.97
C SER A 211 9.87 -0.11 13.12
N SER A 212 10.05 -1.44 13.01
CA SER A 212 9.81 -2.36 14.13
C SER A 212 10.75 -2.09 15.30
N MET A 213 12.02 -1.83 15.01
CA MET A 213 13.02 -1.49 16.03
C MET A 213 12.67 -0.19 16.73
N THR A 214 12.39 0.87 15.96
CA THR A 214 12.07 2.18 16.53
C THR A 214 10.74 2.18 17.30
N HIS A 215 9.74 1.43 16.85
CA HIS A 215 8.48 1.24 17.59
C HIS A 215 8.63 0.51 18.93
N CYS A 216 9.72 -0.26 19.12
CA CYS A 216 10.00 -0.86 20.43
C CYS A 216 10.42 0.20 21.45
N LEU A 217 10.81 1.40 21.01
CA LEU A 217 11.22 2.49 21.90
C LEU A 217 9.99 3.27 22.37
N ASP A 218 9.12 3.64 21.44
CA ASP A 218 7.89 4.39 21.65
C ASP A 218 6.94 4.27 20.43
N PRO A 219 5.66 4.63 20.52
CA PRO A 219 4.68 4.45 19.44
C PRO A 219 4.74 5.51 18.32
N HIS A 220 5.63 6.49 18.39
CA HIS A 220 5.74 7.61 17.44
C HIS A 220 7.09 7.68 16.72
N SER A 221 8.08 6.90 17.13
CA SER A 221 9.33 6.72 16.37
C SER A 221 9.14 5.71 15.24
N THR A 222 9.43 6.15 14.01
CA THR A 222 9.40 5.30 12.81
C THR A 222 10.59 5.61 11.92
N TYR A 223 10.99 4.63 11.11
CA TYR A 223 11.83 4.86 9.94
C TYR A 223 10.92 5.04 8.72
N MET A 224 11.37 5.80 7.73
CA MET A 224 10.65 6.01 6.47
C MET A 224 11.64 5.77 5.34
N SER A 225 11.26 4.95 4.37
CA SER A 225 12.00 4.86 3.11
C SER A 225 11.94 6.20 2.36
N PRO A 226 12.78 6.40 1.32
CA PRO A 226 12.70 7.60 0.49
C PRO A 226 11.30 7.86 -0.09
N GLN A 227 10.56 6.78 -0.41
CA GLN A 227 9.19 6.87 -0.93
C GLN A 227 8.22 7.33 0.17
N THR A 228 8.20 6.66 1.31
CA THR A 228 7.35 7.04 2.46
C THR A 228 7.64 8.46 2.93
N LEU A 229 8.91 8.88 2.90
CA LEU A 229 9.31 10.24 3.24
C LEU A 229 8.76 11.27 2.23
N GLU A 230 8.72 10.94 0.95
CA GLU A 230 8.14 11.82 -0.07
C GLU A 230 6.62 11.92 0.08
N ASP A 231 5.92 10.81 0.36
CA ASP A 231 4.48 10.83 0.66
C ASP A 231 4.19 11.67 1.92
N PHE A 232 4.96 11.49 2.99
CA PHE A 232 4.85 12.30 4.20
C PHE A 232 5.06 13.80 3.90
N ARG A 233 6.00 14.15 3.01
CA ARG A 233 6.20 15.54 2.58
C ARG A 233 5.01 16.06 1.79
N ILE A 234 4.46 15.28 0.87
CA ILE A 234 3.27 15.68 0.10
C ILE A 234 2.11 16.03 1.04
N ASP A 235 1.87 15.18 2.05
CA ASP A 235 0.82 15.42 3.06
C ASP A 235 1.10 16.69 3.88
N MET A 236 2.37 16.94 4.23
CA MET A 236 2.77 18.14 4.96
C MET A 236 2.72 19.42 4.11
N GLU A 237 2.97 19.34 2.81
CA GLU A 237 3.02 20.51 1.92
C GLU A 237 1.71 20.75 1.14
N LEU A 238 0.78 19.79 1.16
CA LEU A 238 -0.47 19.73 0.36
C LEU A 238 -0.25 19.98 -1.13
N LYS A 239 0.90 19.55 -1.65
CA LYS A 239 1.25 19.65 -3.05
C LYS A 239 2.09 18.48 -3.50
N LEU A 240 1.95 18.12 -4.76
CA LEU A 240 2.76 17.08 -5.40
C LEU A 240 3.04 17.43 -6.85
N ASP A 241 4.14 16.91 -7.39
CA ASP A 241 4.42 16.94 -8.82
C ASP A 241 3.87 15.67 -9.48
N GLY A 242 2.92 15.84 -10.41
CA GLY A 242 2.27 14.70 -11.06
C GLY A 242 1.21 15.09 -12.07
N ILE A 243 0.30 14.17 -12.35
CA ILE A 243 -0.79 14.38 -13.32
C ILE A 243 -2.06 14.98 -12.69
N GLY A 244 -2.19 14.93 -11.36
CA GLY A 244 -3.37 15.42 -10.65
C GLY A 244 -4.60 14.52 -10.81
N ALA A 245 -4.47 13.25 -10.44
CA ALA A 245 -5.56 12.30 -10.40
C ALA A 245 -5.46 11.44 -9.13
N ARG A 246 -6.61 11.17 -8.50
CA ARG A 246 -6.74 10.19 -7.44
C ARG A 246 -6.96 8.82 -8.07
N LEU A 247 -6.08 7.89 -7.75
CA LEU A 247 -6.09 6.54 -8.29
C LEU A 247 -6.48 5.55 -7.20
N LYS A 248 -7.22 4.52 -7.58
CA LYS A 248 -7.57 3.39 -6.71
C LYS A 248 -7.23 2.08 -7.39
N TYR A 249 -6.88 1.06 -6.62
CA TYR A 249 -6.78 -0.30 -7.12
C TYR A 249 -8.17 -0.93 -7.11
N ASP A 250 -8.61 -1.45 -8.25
CA ASP A 250 -9.90 -2.12 -8.40
C ASP A 250 -9.80 -3.27 -9.39
N ASP A 251 -10.11 -4.48 -8.95
CA ASP A 251 -10.12 -5.70 -9.78
C ASP A 251 -8.85 -5.92 -10.64
N GLY A 252 -7.65 -5.71 -10.08
CA GLY A 252 -6.41 -5.86 -10.85
C GLY A 252 -6.07 -4.65 -11.73
N TYR A 253 -6.87 -3.60 -11.71
CA TYR A 253 -6.64 -2.39 -12.49
C TYR A 253 -6.36 -1.20 -11.59
N THR A 254 -5.52 -0.28 -12.08
CA THR A 254 -5.45 1.06 -11.52
C THR A 254 -6.54 1.92 -12.15
N VAL A 255 -7.52 2.34 -11.37
CA VAL A 255 -8.69 3.10 -11.83
C VAL A 255 -8.59 4.54 -11.38
N VAL A 256 -8.93 5.47 -12.27
CA VAL A 256 -9.08 6.88 -11.95
C VAL A 256 -10.36 7.05 -11.14
N GLU A 257 -10.22 7.30 -9.84
CA GLU A 257 -11.33 7.60 -8.95
C GLU A 257 -11.83 9.03 -9.16
N GLU A 258 -10.89 9.96 -9.32
CA GLU A 258 -11.15 11.39 -9.44
C GLU A 258 -10.00 12.11 -10.16
N VAL A 259 -10.33 13.22 -10.83
CA VAL A 259 -9.36 14.10 -11.47
C VAL A 259 -9.35 15.42 -10.70
N ILE A 260 -8.16 15.83 -10.24
CA ILE A 260 -7.97 17.01 -9.39
C ILE A 260 -8.01 18.27 -10.27
N GLU A 261 -8.89 19.21 -9.93
CA GLU A 261 -9.03 20.47 -10.65
C GLU A 261 -7.72 21.27 -10.65
N GLY A 262 -7.36 21.82 -11.81
CA GLY A 262 -6.10 22.56 -12.00
C GLY A 262 -4.85 21.68 -12.16
N GLY A 263 -4.97 20.35 -12.02
CA GLY A 263 -3.90 19.41 -12.38
C GLY A 263 -3.80 19.15 -13.88
N ALA A 264 -2.69 18.52 -14.32
CA ALA A 264 -2.43 18.24 -15.74
C ALA A 264 -3.55 17.44 -16.43
N ALA A 265 -4.09 16.43 -15.74
CA ALA A 265 -5.18 15.59 -16.25
C ALA A 265 -6.50 16.38 -16.41
N SER A 266 -6.78 17.32 -15.49
CA SER A 266 -7.95 18.20 -15.57
C SER A 266 -7.83 19.18 -16.74
N LEU A 267 -6.66 19.81 -16.90
CA LEU A 267 -6.38 20.77 -17.97
C LEU A 267 -6.43 20.12 -19.36
N ASP A 268 -5.99 18.86 -19.46
CA ASP A 268 -6.04 18.09 -20.69
C ASP A 268 -7.45 17.56 -21.02
N GLY A 269 -8.22 17.17 -20.00
CA GLY A 269 -9.63 16.78 -20.12
C GLY A 269 -9.91 15.41 -20.76
N ARG A 270 -8.88 14.69 -21.24
CA ARG A 270 -9.06 13.35 -21.84
C ARG A 270 -9.20 12.23 -20.80
N LEU A 271 -8.47 12.33 -19.69
CA LEU A 271 -8.53 11.37 -18.59
C LEU A 271 -9.78 11.64 -17.75
N LYS A 272 -10.59 10.61 -17.49
CA LYS A 272 -11.88 10.75 -16.78
C LYS A 272 -12.02 9.75 -15.65
N LYS A 273 -12.93 10.04 -14.73
CA LYS A 273 -13.35 9.11 -13.67
C LYS A 273 -13.82 7.78 -14.30
N GLY A 274 -13.34 6.67 -13.74
CA GLY A 274 -13.63 5.31 -14.20
C GLY A 274 -12.61 4.76 -15.21
N ASP A 275 -11.77 5.61 -15.82
CA ASP A 275 -10.71 5.15 -16.73
C ASP A 275 -9.75 4.18 -16.04
N LYS A 276 -9.36 3.12 -16.74
CA LYS A 276 -8.41 2.11 -16.25
C LYS A 276 -7.05 2.33 -16.87
N ILE A 277 -6.04 2.61 -16.06
CA ILE A 277 -4.65 2.69 -16.50
C ILE A 277 -4.09 1.27 -16.57
N ILE A 278 -3.73 0.84 -17.78
CA ILE A 278 -3.22 -0.52 -18.08
C ILE A 278 -1.76 -0.50 -18.52
N GLY A 279 -1.17 0.68 -18.74
CA GLY A 279 0.26 0.79 -18.94
C GLY A 279 0.79 2.19 -18.71
N VAL A 280 2.04 2.30 -18.29
CA VAL A 280 2.70 3.58 -17.99
C VAL A 280 4.07 3.62 -18.66
N SER A 281 4.37 4.74 -19.30
CA SER A 281 5.71 5.08 -19.77
C SER A 281 6.16 6.37 -19.07
N PHE A 282 7.07 6.23 -18.11
CA PHE A 282 7.46 7.29 -17.18
C PHE A 282 8.26 8.42 -17.86
N ASP A 283 8.97 8.11 -18.95
CA ASP A 283 9.82 9.01 -19.74
C ASP A 283 9.15 9.49 -21.03
N ALA A 284 7.88 9.14 -21.24
CA ALA A 284 7.13 9.37 -22.47
C ALA A 284 7.77 8.76 -23.74
N SER A 285 8.58 7.71 -23.59
CA SER A 285 9.00 6.84 -24.70
C SER A 285 7.83 5.99 -25.21
N ASP A 286 8.08 5.17 -26.22
CA ASP A 286 7.07 4.20 -26.70
C ASP A 286 7.17 2.84 -25.96
N ASN A 287 8.01 2.77 -24.92
CA ASN A 287 8.13 1.62 -24.04
C ASN A 287 7.14 1.76 -22.88
N PHE A 288 6.06 1.00 -22.92
CA PHE A 288 5.08 0.93 -21.84
C PHE A 288 5.40 -0.24 -20.92
N VAL A 289 5.43 0.04 -19.62
CA VAL A 289 5.37 -0.97 -18.57
C VAL A 289 3.89 -1.33 -18.39
N ASP A 290 3.56 -2.63 -18.49
CA ASP A 290 2.23 -3.13 -18.14
C ASP A 290 2.02 -2.98 -16.62
N VAL A 291 0.89 -2.39 -16.24
CA VAL A 291 0.54 -2.14 -14.83
C VAL A 291 -0.69 -2.91 -14.36
N VAL A 292 -1.18 -3.85 -15.17
CA VAL A 292 -2.25 -4.76 -14.75
C VAL A 292 -1.74 -5.65 -13.61
N GLU A 293 -2.57 -5.78 -12.57
CA GLU A 293 -2.29 -6.43 -11.29
C GLU A 293 -1.10 -5.84 -10.50
N MET A 294 -0.54 -4.72 -10.93
CA MET A 294 0.53 -4.05 -10.21
C MET A 294 0.00 -3.34 -8.96
N LYS A 295 0.79 -3.37 -7.88
CA LYS A 295 0.54 -2.57 -6.66
C LYS A 295 0.35 -1.10 -7.02
N LEU A 296 -0.69 -0.49 -6.46
CA LEU A 296 -1.03 0.91 -6.70
C LEU A 296 0.15 1.86 -6.43
N THR A 297 0.91 1.61 -5.37
CA THR A 297 2.07 2.44 -4.98
C THR A 297 3.10 2.54 -6.10
N LYS A 298 3.43 1.42 -6.77
CA LYS A 298 4.35 1.39 -7.92
C LYS A 298 3.78 2.13 -9.13
N VAL A 299 2.48 1.96 -9.40
CA VAL A 299 1.83 2.67 -10.52
C VAL A 299 1.85 4.17 -10.28
N VAL A 300 1.53 4.61 -9.06
CA VAL A 300 1.60 6.01 -8.64
C VAL A 300 3.02 6.56 -8.77
N GLU A 301 4.04 5.80 -8.35
CA GLU A 301 5.45 6.19 -8.49
C GLU A 301 5.84 6.45 -9.95
N MET A 302 5.48 5.54 -10.87
CA MET A 302 5.79 5.70 -12.30
C MET A 302 5.05 6.89 -12.94
N ILE A 303 3.84 7.19 -12.46
CA ILE A 303 3.03 8.31 -12.95
C ILE A 303 3.53 9.64 -12.41
N ARG A 304 4.00 9.67 -11.15
CA ARG A 304 4.64 10.84 -10.54
C ARG A 304 5.98 11.14 -11.19
N GLY A 305 6.48 12.35 -10.93
CA GLY A 305 7.74 12.80 -11.48
C GLY A 305 7.81 14.32 -11.55
N LYS A 306 9.03 14.85 -11.68
CA LYS A 306 9.29 16.29 -11.63
C LYS A 306 8.38 17.07 -12.58
N LYS A 307 7.89 18.23 -12.12
CA LYS A 307 7.17 19.20 -12.94
C LYS A 307 7.87 19.48 -14.27
N GLY A 308 7.09 19.53 -15.35
CA GLY A 308 7.55 19.79 -16.71
C GLY A 308 8.04 18.54 -17.47
N THR A 309 8.24 17.41 -16.78
CA THR A 309 8.48 16.12 -17.45
C THR A 309 7.18 15.55 -18.02
N LYS A 310 7.30 14.65 -19.00
CA LYS A 310 6.14 14.02 -19.65
C LYS A 310 5.98 12.57 -19.19
N VAL A 311 4.74 12.09 -19.22
CA VAL A 311 4.36 10.70 -19.00
C VAL A 311 3.36 10.28 -20.07
N LYS A 312 3.44 9.03 -20.54
CA LYS A 312 2.39 8.44 -21.39
C LYS A 312 1.63 7.37 -20.60
N LEU A 313 0.31 7.44 -20.67
CA LEU A 313 -0.60 6.47 -20.06
C LEU A 313 -1.33 5.70 -21.15
N LYS A 314 -1.31 4.38 -21.07
CA LYS A 314 -2.18 3.51 -21.85
C LYS A 314 -3.45 3.27 -21.03
N VAL A 315 -4.55 3.82 -21.51
CA VAL A 315 -5.82 3.92 -20.78
C VAL A 315 -6.89 3.11 -21.50
N LEU A 316 -7.47 2.16 -20.79
CA LEU A 316 -8.66 1.45 -21.18
C LEU A 316 -9.89 2.22 -20.69
N VAL A 317 -10.63 2.81 -21.62
CA VAL A 317 -11.86 3.56 -21.31
C VAL A 317 -12.98 2.56 -20.98
N PRO A 318 -13.83 2.82 -19.95
CA PRO A 318 -15.00 2.00 -19.66
C PRO A 318 -15.91 1.88 -20.86
N LYS A 319 -16.66 0.77 -20.91
CA LYS A 319 -17.68 0.57 -21.93
C LYS A 319 -18.82 1.57 -21.70
N GLU A 320 -19.25 2.29 -22.74
CA GLU A 320 -20.51 3.04 -22.66
C GLU A 320 -21.69 2.05 -22.75
N GLU A 321 -22.81 2.33 -22.07
CA GLU A 321 -23.99 1.43 -22.01
C GLU A 321 -24.52 0.99 -23.40
N ASN A 322 -24.20 1.74 -24.46
CA ASN A 322 -24.68 1.51 -25.83
C ASN A 322 -23.65 0.88 -26.80
N GLU A 323 -22.47 0.46 -26.34
CA GLU A 323 -21.47 -0.19 -27.22
C GLU A 323 -21.65 -1.72 -27.32
N GLU A 324 -21.47 -2.30 -28.51
CA GLU A 324 -21.51 -3.75 -28.72
C GLU A 324 -20.40 -4.46 -27.92
N GLU A 325 -20.72 -5.62 -27.34
CA GLU A 325 -19.81 -6.45 -26.54
C GLU A 325 -18.55 -6.90 -27.30
N SER A 326 -18.57 -6.84 -28.63
CA SER A 326 -17.48 -7.26 -29.53
C SER A 326 -16.45 -6.17 -29.86
N ALA A 327 -16.58 -4.95 -29.33
CA ALA A 327 -15.51 -3.97 -29.42
C ALA A 327 -14.33 -4.41 -28.51
N GLY A 328 -13.39 -5.15 -29.09
CA GLY A 328 -12.22 -5.68 -28.38
C GLY A 328 -11.41 -4.60 -27.64
N HIS A 329 -10.66 -5.01 -26.61
CA HIS A 329 -9.84 -4.14 -25.75
C HIS A 329 -8.96 -3.14 -26.54
N GLU A 330 -8.53 -3.49 -27.74
CA GLU A 330 -7.72 -2.62 -28.61
C GLU A 330 -8.45 -1.34 -29.04
N ARG A 331 -9.75 -1.39 -29.36
CA ARG A 331 -10.50 -0.19 -29.80
C ARG A 331 -10.77 0.80 -28.68
N ARG A 332 -10.82 0.32 -27.43
CA ARG A 332 -11.08 1.12 -26.23
C ARG A 332 -9.79 1.58 -25.53
N THR A 333 -8.64 1.15 -26.03
CA THR A 333 -7.35 1.56 -25.51
C THR A 333 -6.91 2.86 -26.17
N LYS A 334 -6.69 3.89 -25.37
CA LYS A 334 -6.17 5.19 -25.79
C LYS A 334 -4.82 5.45 -25.15
N ILE A 335 -3.98 6.24 -25.82
CA ILE A 335 -2.70 6.69 -25.28
C ILE A 335 -2.80 8.18 -24.98
N TYR A 336 -2.57 8.55 -23.73
CA TYR A 336 -2.56 9.94 -23.27
C TYR A 336 -1.15 10.33 -22.87
N GLU A 337 -0.56 11.28 -23.59
CA GLU A 337 0.66 11.97 -23.16
C GLU A 337 0.25 13.19 -22.33
N LEU A 338 0.73 13.25 -21.09
CA LEU A 338 0.49 14.33 -20.14
C LEU A 338 1.82 14.94 -19.70
N THR A 339 1.84 16.25 -19.49
CA THR A 339 2.99 16.95 -18.91
C THR A 339 2.72 17.16 -17.43
N ARG A 340 3.59 16.65 -16.57
CA ARG A 340 3.44 16.72 -15.11
C ARG A 340 3.48 18.18 -14.64
N THR A 341 2.57 18.53 -13.75
CA THR A 341 2.47 19.86 -13.14
C THR A 341 2.57 19.75 -11.63
N GLU A 342 2.83 20.88 -10.97
CA GLU A 342 2.56 20.98 -9.54
C GLU A 342 1.04 20.97 -9.36
N VAL A 343 0.56 20.08 -8.50
CA VAL A 343 -0.86 19.89 -8.18
C VAL A 343 -1.06 20.23 -6.71
N LYS A 344 -2.05 21.08 -6.43
CA LYS A 344 -2.44 21.43 -5.06
C LYS A 344 -3.55 20.50 -4.60
N ILE A 345 -3.41 19.95 -3.39
CA ILE A 345 -4.40 19.07 -2.78
C ILE A 345 -5.38 19.96 -2.01
N THR A 346 -6.34 20.55 -2.73
CA THR A 346 -7.29 21.52 -2.17
C THR A 346 -8.31 20.90 -1.23
N GLU A 347 -8.49 19.58 -1.28
CA GLU A 347 -9.48 18.88 -0.47
C GLU A 347 -9.15 18.87 1.02
N ASP A 348 -7.86 18.81 1.33
CA ASP A 348 -7.32 18.70 2.68
C ASP A 348 -6.91 20.06 3.26
N GLU A 349 -7.19 21.14 2.53
CA GLU A 349 -7.03 22.50 3.01
C GLU A 349 -8.09 22.88 4.04
N VAL A 350 -7.79 23.94 4.81
CA VAL A 350 -8.75 24.56 5.72
C VAL A 350 -10.00 25.00 4.94
N LYS A 351 -11.17 24.59 5.44
CA LYS A 351 -12.47 24.88 4.82
C LYS A 351 -13.38 25.64 5.79
N GLY A 352 -13.99 26.71 5.29
CA GLY A 352 -15.02 27.48 5.99
C GLY A 352 -16.42 27.13 5.51
N LYS A 353 -17.37 26.99 6.44
CA LYS A 353 -18.80 26.89 6.14
C LYS A 353 -19.58 27.81 7.06
N ILE A 354 -20.48 28.63 6.52
CA ILE A 354 -21.39 29.45 7.31
C ILE A 354 -22.74 28.76 7.38
N LEU A 355 -23.33 28.85 8.56
CA LEU A 355 -24.48 28.11 9.01
C LEU A 355 -25.41 29.11 9.72
N GLU A 356 -26.67 29.20 9.31
CA GLU A 356 -27.67 30.05 9.97
C GLU A 356 -28.35 29.30 11.12
N SER A 357 -28.21 29.77 12.36
CA SER A 357 -28.74 29.08 13.54
C SER A 357 -30.25 28.86 13.50
N SER A 358 -30.98 29.66 12.72
CA SER A 358 -32.44 29.52 12.56
C SER A 358 -32.85 28.21 11.90
N GLU A 359 -31.93 27.51 11.23
CA GLU A 359 -32.20 26.20 10.61
C GLU A 359 -32.27 25.05 11.64
N TRP A 360 -31.72 25.22 12.86
CA TRP A 360 -31.70 24.17 13.89
C TRP A 360 -31.89 24.65 15.33
N ILE A 361 -32.07 25.96 15.58
CA ILE A 361 -32.39 26.52 16.90
C ILE A 361 -33.52 27.55 16.77
N ASP A 362 -34.70 27.16 17.23
CA ASP A 362 -35.87 28.04 17.26
C ASP A 362 -35.60 29.32 18.06
N GLY A 363 -35.98 30.46 17.48
CA GLY A 363 -35.85 31.77 18.11
C GLY A 363 -34.43 32.36 18.13
N ARG A 364 -33.41 31.68 17.58
CA ARG A 364 -32.06 32.24 17.43
C ARG A 364 -31.73 32.54 15.97
N LYS A 365 -31.25 33.76 15.71
CA LYS A 365 -30.75 34.21 14.40
C LYS A 365 -29.30 34.65 14.56
N ALA A 366 -28.40 33.70 14.44
CA ALA A 366 -26.97 33.91 14.50
C ALA A 366 -26.28 33.15 13.36
N LYS A 367 -25.32 33.82 12.71
CA LYS A 367 -24.43 33.17 11.75
C LYS A 367 -23.32 32.46 12.50
N VAL A 368 -23.23 31.16 12.31
CA VAL A 368 -22.22 30.28 12.88
C VAL A 368 -21.23 29.94 11.76
N GLY A 369 -19.97 30.33 11.91
CA GLY A 369 -18.89 29.92 11.03
C GLY A 369 -18.26 28.64 11.57
N ILE A 370 -18.22 27.60 10.76
CA ILE A 370 -17.49 26.36 11.02
C ILE A 370 -16.19 26.42 10.24
N LEU A 371 -15.07 26.47 10.96
CA LEU A 371 -13.72 26.40 10.44
C LEU A 371 -13.19 24.98 10.64
N ARG A 372 -13.13 24.19 9.57
CA ARG A 372 -12.56 22.84 9.61
C ARG A 372 -11.07 22.91 9.30
N ILE A 373 -10.25 22.37 10.21
CA ILE A 373 -8.80 22.26 10.04
C ILE A 373 -8.45 20.76 10.02
N PRO A 374 -8.27 20.15 8.83
CA PRO A 374 -7.98 18.71 8.72
C PRO A 374 -6.63 18.30 9.31
N ALA A 375 -5.60 19.12 9.13
CA ALA A 375 -4.24 18.90 9.65
C ALA A 375 -3.51 20.25 9.77
N PHE A 376 -2.36 20.26 10.46
CA PHE A 376 -1.47 21.42 10.54
C PHE A 376 -0.35 21.33 9.48
N TYR A 377 -0.68 21.56 8.23
CA TYR A 377 0.25 21.50 7.09
C TYR A 377 1.09 22.78 6.91
N ARG A 378 2.31 22.60 6.41
CA ARG A 378 3.26 23.66 6.07
C ARG A 378 4.22 23.25 4.95
N ASP A 379 4.32 24.09 3.94
CA ASP A 379 5.39 24.04 2.94
C ASP A 379 6.70 24.58 3.53
N PHE A 380 7.50 23.68 4.12
CA PHE A 380 8.76 24.03 4.79
C PHE A 380 9.79 24.62 3.83
N ARG A 381 9.87 24.12 2.60
CA ARG A 381 10.79 24.65 1.59
C ARG A 381 10.41 26.07 1.20
N GLY A 382 9.13 26.31 0.90
CA GLY A 382 8.61 27.65 0.60
C GLY A 382 8.78 28.61 1.79
N ALA A 383 8.55 28.14 3.01
CA ALA A 383 8.76 28.94 4.22
C ALA A 383 10.22 29.36 4.40
N SER A 384 11.18 28.48 4.08
CA SER A 384 12.62 28.77 4.21
C SER A 384 13.13 29.78 3.18
N GLN A 385 12.55 29.80 1.98
CA GLN A 385 12.94 30.70 0.89
C GLN A 385 12.28 32.10 1.00
N GLY A 386 11.26 32.22 1.85
CA GLY A 386 10.42 33.40 1.94
C GLY A 386 9.38 33.48 0.82
N GLY A 387 8.29 34.20 1.06
CA GLY A 387 7.23 34.44 0.07
C GLY A 387 5.90 33.71 0.35
N ASN A 388 5.13 33.47 -0.72
CA ASN A 388 3.88 32.76 -0.64
C ASN A 388 4.13 31.24 -0.63
N PHE A 389 3.62 30.56 0.37
CA PHE A 389 3.81 29.14 0.64
C PHE A 389 2.55 28.62 1.34
N LYS A 390 2.29 27.33 1.19
CA LYS A 390 1.10 26.70 1.77
C LYS A 390 1.24 26.59 3.30
N SER A 391 0.26 27.10 4.03
CA SER A 391 0.26 27.14 5.49
C SER A 391 -1.16 27.16 6.02
N THR A 392 -1.38 26.36 7.05
CA THR A 392 -2.65 26.28 7.76
C THR A 392 -3.05 27.65 8.31
N ALA A 393 -2.13 28.35 8.99
CA ALA A 393 -2.40 29.67 9.57
C ALA A 393 -2.82 30.71 8.51
N ARG A 394 -2.21 30.66 7.33
CA ARG A 394 -2.58 31.55 6.21
C ARG A 394 -3.97 31.25 5.67
N ASP A 395 -4.30 29.97 5.50
CA ASP A 395 -5.62 29.59 4.99
C ASP A 395 -6.72 29.85 6.04
N VAL A 396 -6.43 29.61 7.33
CA VAL A 396 -7.31 30.02 8.44
C VAL A 396 -7.59 31.52 8.37
N LYS A 397 -6.56 32.35 8.20
CA LYS A 397 -6.73 33.79 8.09
C LYS A 397 -7.66 34.20 6.94
N VAL A 398 -7.52 33.59 5.76
CA VAL A 398 -8.39 33.86 4.60
C VAL A 398 -9.85 33.53 4.93
N VAL A 399 -10.11 32.39 5.56
CA VAL A 399 -11.47 31.99 5.96
C VAL A 399 -12.04 32.93 7.03
N LEU A 400 -11.24 33.32 8.03
CA LEU A 400 -11.67 34.26 9.07
C LEU A 400 -11.97 35.66 8.51
N GLU A 401 -11.18 36.13 7.54
CA GLU A 401 -11.48 37.39 6.83
C GLU A 401 -12.82 37.32 6.09
N GLU A 402 -13.15 36.18 5.50
CA GLU A 402 -14.45 35.97 4.85
C GLU A 402 -15.60 35.90 5.87
N PHE A 403 -15.40 35.22 6.99
CA PHE A 403 -16.38 35.19 8.09
C PHE A 403 -16.66 36.58 8.67
N ASN A 404 -15.62 37.41 8.80
CA ASN A 404 -15.77 38.80 9.24
C ASN A 404 -16.58 39.64 8.26
N LYS A 405 -16.38 39.47 6.94
CA LYS A 405 -17.19 40.19 5.92
C LYS A 405 -18.66 39.79 5.93
N GLN A 406 -18.97 38.59 6.41
CA GLN A 406 -20.33 38.06 6.46
C GLN A 406 -21.00 38.22 7.83
N ASP A 407 -20.38 38.96 8.75
CA ASP A 407 -20.87 39.21 10.11
C ASP A 407 -21.15 37.90 10.89
N VAL A 408 -20.26 36.92 10.78
CA VAL A 408 -20.30 35.69 11.58
C VAL A 408 -20.19 36.04 13.07
N GLN A 409 -21.11 35.52 13.88
CA GLN A 409 -21.22 35.85 15.30
C GLN A 409 -20.62 34.78 16.21
N VAL A 410 -20.57 33.53 15.74
CA VAL A 410 -20.06 32.38 16.49
C VAL A 410 -19.09 31.62 15.60
N LEU A 411 -17.90 31.33 16.12
CA LEU A 411 -16.91 30.49 15.45
C LEU A 411 -16.85 29.11 16.12
N ILE A 412 -16.93 28.06 15.32
CA ILE A 412 -16.65 26.68 15.72
C ILE A 412 -15.38 26.26 14.98
N VAL A 413 -14.35 25.86 15.73
CA VAL A 413 -13.14 25.26 15.14
C VAL A 413 -13.29 23.74 15.23
N ASP A 414 -13.37 23.08 14.07
CA ASP A 414 -13.49 21.63 13.97
C ASP A 414 -12.11 20.99 13.77
N LEU A 415 -11.60 20.42 14.86
CA LEU A 415 -10.35 19.63 14.91
C LEU A 415 -10.61 18.12 15.02
N ARG A 416 -11.85 17.66 14.81
CA ARG A 416 -12.13 16.23 14.84
C ARG A 416 -11.36 15.54 13.71
N TRP A 417 -10.71 14.43 14.05
CA TRP A 417 -9.87 13.65 13.13
C TRP A 417 -8.60 14.39 12.66
N ASN A 418 -8.21 15.49 13.31
CA ASN A 418 -6.94 16.15 13.06
C ASN A 418 -5.81 15.42 13.80
N GLY A 419 -4.90 14.81 13.04
CA GLY A 419 -3.77 14.03 13.56
C GLY A 419 -2.55 14.86 13.99
N GLY A 420 -2.61 16.18 13.89
CA GLY A 420 -1.51 17.10 14.15
C GLY A 420 -0.83 17.61 12.88
N GLY A 421 0.48 17.83 12.95
CA GLY A 421 1.30 18.36 11.86
C GLY A 421 2.43 19.25 12.37
N ALA A 422 2.73 20.33 11.66
CA ALA A 422 3.79 21.25 11.98
C ALA A 422 3.47 22.02 13.27
N LEU A 423 4.32 21.87 14.29
CA LEU A 423 4.19 22.60 15.57
C LEU A 423 4.07 24.11 15.37
N GLN A 424 4.84 24.66 14.43
CA GLN A 424 4.83 26.08 14.11
C GLN A 424 3.43 26.55 13.63
N GLU A 425 2.71 25.73 12.87
CA GLU A 425 1.35 26.07 12.42
C GLU A 425 0.36 26.01 13.58
N ALA A 426 0.50 25.06 14.50
CA ALA A 426 -0.33 25.02 15.70
C ALA A 426 -0.16 26.29 16.56
N ILE A 427 1.08 26.80 16.65
CA ILE A 427 1.39 28.06 17.34
C ILE A 427 0.84 29.26 16.57
N GLU A 428 1.00 29.30 15.24
CA GLU A 428 0.55 30.44 14.40
C GLU A 428 -0.97 30.52 14.24
N VAL A 429 -1.69 29.39 14.36
CA VAL A 429 -3.17 29.33 14.35
C VAL A 429 -3.78 29.77 15.68
N SER A 430 -3.09 29.51 16.79
CA SER A 430 -3.53 29.87 18.16
C SER A 430 -3.44 31.37 18.41
#